data_AF-A0A955EK65-F1
#
_entry.id   AF-A0A955EK65-F1
#
_cell.length_a   1.000
_cell.length_b   1.000
_cell.length_c   1.000
_cell.angle_alpha   90.00
_cell.angle_beta   90.00
_cell.angle_gamma   90.00
#
_symmetry.space_group_name_H-M   'P 1'
#
loop_
_entity.id
_entity.type
_entity.pdbx_description
1 polymer ?
#
loop_
_entity_poly.entity_id
_entity_poly.type
_entity_poly.pdbx_seq_one_letter_code
_entity_poly.pdbx_strand_id
1 'polypeptide(L)'
;MLRFDDAERTLALSVRDVVECGAPRGHLTLDVVRRSRARLAAGQWVHQQYQTARESEDTGFTREVQLEITRVIDGWTVRIQGRVDGLVDAGGQWIVEEVKSTALDASRLHATDVPDWPEYVEQLEIYLWMLKRDRPASRVRGRLVFV
;
A
#
# COMPACT_ATOMS: atom_id res chain seq x y z
N MET A 1 9.94 1.20 8.36
CA MET A 1 11.38 1.28 8.69
C MET A 1 11.83 2.70 8.41
N LEU A 2 11.79 3.54 9.43
CA LEU A 2 12.28 4.90 9.39
C LEU A 2 13.78 4.89 9.74
N ARG A 3 14.61 5.46 8.87
CA ARG A 3 16.04 5.65 9.09
C ARG A 3 16.41 7.10 8.83
N PHE A 4 17.12 7.68 9.78
CA PHE A 4 17.50 9.09 9.81
C PHE A 4 19.01 9.19 9.95
N ASP A 5 19.63 10.02 9.11
CA ASP A 5 21.05 10.35 9.17
C ASP A 5 21.22 11.87 9.08
N ASP A 6 21.56 12.49 10.20
CA ASP A 6 21.68 13.96 10.32
C ASP A 6 22.92 14.52 9.65
N ALA A 7 24.02 13.78 9.71
CA ALA A 7 25.29 14.20 9.12
C ALA A 7 25.17 14.32 7.59
N GLU A 8 24.55 13.31 6.98
CA GLU A 8 24.35 13.26 5.52
C GLU A 8 23.02 13.90 5.08
N ARG A 9 22.20 14.39 6.03
CA ARG A 9 20.85 14.92 5.79
C ARG A 9 19.99 13.98 4.95
N THR A 10 19.94 12.70 5.32
CA THR A 10 19.12 11.70 4.63
C THR A 10 18.02 11.15 5.53
N LEU A 11 16.86 10.92 4.92
CA LEU A 11 15.71 10.29 5.56
C LEU A 11 15.19 9.20 4.64
N ALA A 12 15.17 7.95 5.10
CA ALA A 12 14.57 6.84 4.39
C ALA A 12 13.37 6.32 5.17
N LEU A 13 12.22 6.23 4.50
CA LEU A 13 10.98 5.77 5.10
C LEU A 13 10.17 4.93 4.10
N SER A 14 9.31 4.08 4.62
CA SER A 14 8.34 3.35 3.81
C SER A 14 7.05 4.14 3.61
N VAL A 15 6.28 3.82 2.58
CA VAL A 15 4.92 4.38 2.40
C VAL A 15 4.06 4.14 3.64
N ARG A 16 4.18 2.98 4.27
CA ARG A 16 3.52 2.69 5.56
C ARG A 16 3.92 3.68 6.66
N ASP A 17 5.21 4.00 6.77
CA ASP A 17 5.66 4.99 7.77
C ASP A 17 5.06 6.38 7.46
N VAL A 18 4.87 6.75 6.18
CA VAL A 18 4.20 8.02 5.80
C VAL A 18 2.75 8.06 6.29
N VAL A 19 2.01 6.97 6.08
CA VAL A 19 0.61 6.85 6.49
C VAL A 19 0.49 6.84 8.01
N GLU A 20 1.29 6.01 8.70
CA GLU A 20 1.24 5.86 10.16
C GLU A 20 1.75 7.11 10.91
N CYS A 21 2.72 7.85 10.36
CA CYS A 21 3.27 9.07 10.98
C CYS A 21 2.64 10.37 10.46
N GLY A 22 1.61 10.29 9.61
CA GLY A 22 0.88 11.43 9.07
C GLY A 22 0.17 12.27 10.14
N ALA A 23 -0.43 13.40 9.73
CA ALA A 23 -1.11 14.30 10.66
C ALA A 23 -2.23 13.56 11.42
N PRO A 24 -2.32 13.66 12.76
CA PRO A 24 -3.35 12.98 13.52
C PRO A 24 -4.74 13.45 13.09
N ARG A 25 -5.53 12.56 12.48
CA ARG A 25 -6.97 12.71 12.32
C ARG A 25 -7.57 11.65 13.26
N GLY A 26 -8.18 12.08 14.38
CA GLY A 26 -8.55 11.23 15.55
C GLY A 26 -9.39 9.98 15.20
N HIS A 27 -9.59 8.97 16.05
CA HIS A 27 -9.50 8.79 17.52
C HIS A 27 -8.15 8.16 17.95
N LEU A 28 -7.74 8.33 19.21
CA LEU A 28 -6.70 7.51 19.83
C LEU A 28 -7.21 6.07 20.01
N THR A 29 -7.39 5.33 18.92
CA THR A 29 -7.55 3.88 18.99
C THR A 29 -6.17 3.30 19.26
N LEU A 30 -5.97 2.92 20.52
CA LEU A 30 -4.93 2.00 20.98
C LEU A 30 -5.07 0.66 20.24
N ASP A 31 -4.70 0.60 18.96
CA ASP A 31 -4.60 -0.66 18.23
C ASP A 31 -3.25 -1.33 18.49
N VAL A 32 -2.94 -1.48 19.79
CA VAL A 32 -2.09 -2.58 20.26
C VAL A 32 -2.95 -3.84 20.33
N VAL A 33 -3.59 -4.19 19.21
CA VAL A 33 -4.03 -5.57 19.01
C VAL A 33 -2.74 -6.34 18.85
N ARG A 34 -2.36 -7.12 19.88
CA ARG A 34 -1.34 -8.17 19.77
C ARG A 34 -1.70 -9.03 18.55
N ARG A 35 -1.12 -8.72 17.39
CA ARG A 35 -1.25 -9.53 16.17
C ARG A 35 -0.52 -10.82 16.48
N SER A 36 -1.27 -11.87 16.81
CA SER A 36 -0.69 -13.20 17.03
C SER A 36 0.07 -13.59 15.76
N ARG A 37 1.24 -14.22 15.92
CA ARG A 37 2.04 -14.71 14.79
C ARG A 37 1.20 -15.57 13.82
N ALA A 38 0.25 -16.32 14.36
CA ALA A 38 -0.71 -17.11 13.59
C ALA A 38 -1.60 -16.25 12.66
N ARG A 39 -2.12 -15.10 13.13
CA ARG A 39 -2.92 -14.20 12.28
C ARG A 39 -2.09 -13.56 11.18
N LEU A 40 -0.86 -13.15 11.49
CA LEU A 40 0.07 -12.61 10.50
C LEU A 40 0.40 -13.65 9.42
N ALA A 41 0.70 -14.89 9.83
CA ALA A 41 0.97 -15.99 8.92
C ALA A 41 -0.24 -16.34 8.06
N ALA A 42 -1.45 -16.37 8.65
CA ALA A 42 -2.69 -16.61 7.92
C ALA A 42 -2.95 -15.52 6.87
N GLY A 43 -2.84 -14.24 7.25
CA GLY A 43 -3.01 -13.13 6.31
C GLY A 43 -2.01 -13.17 5.15
N GLN A 44 -0.75 -13.47 5.44
CA GLN A 44 0.28 -13.64 4.41
C GLN A 44 -0.02 -14.81 3.47
N TRP A 45 -0.48 -15.94 4.01
CA TRP A 45 -0.85 -17.09 3.21
C TRP A 45 -2.03 -16.77 2.26
N VAL A 46 -3.09 -16.13 2.76
CA VAL A 46 -4.24 -15.72 1.93
C VAL A 46 -3.81 -14.73 0.84
N HIS A 47 -2.97 -13.74 1.16
CA HIS A 47 -2.41 -12.82 0.16
C HIS A 47 -1.67 -13.57 -0.95
N GLN A 48 -0.84 -14.54 -0.58
CA GLN A 48 -0.07 -15.32 -1.54
C GLN A 48 -0.98 -16.13 -2.46
N GLN A 49 -2.03 -16.76 -1.92
CA GLN A 49 -3.02 -17.48 -2.72
C GLN A 49 -3.71 -16.56 -3.74
N TYR A 50 -4.16 -15.38 -3.31
CA TYR A 50 -4.76 -14.39 -4.21
C TYR A 50 -3.80 -13.95 -5.31
N GLN A 51 -2.56 -13.58 -4.96
CA GLN A 51 -1.57 -13.14 -5.95
C GLN A 51 -1.23 -14.23 -6.96
N THR A 52 -1.05 -15.48 -6.52
CA THR A 52 -0.79 -16.62 -7.42
C THR A 52 -1.96 -16.89 -8.36
N ALA A 53 -3.20 -16.80 -7.86
CA ALA A 53 -4.39 -16.92 -8.70
C ALA A 53 -4.44 -15.79 -9.75
N ARG A 54 -4.24 -14.53 -9.33
CA ARG A 54 -4.24 -13.37 -10.25
C ARG A 54 -3.15 -13.45 -11.32
N GLU A 55 -1.92 -13.86 -10.97
CA GLU A 55 -0.84 -14.10 -11.93
C GLU A 55 -1.22 -15.13 -13.00
N SER A 56 -1.99 -16.16 -12.63
CA SER A 56 -2.43 -17.20 -13.57
C SER A 56 -3.57 -16.74 -14.49
N GLU A 57 -4.40 -15.80 -14.03
CA GLU A 57 -5.57 -15.29 -14.76
C GLU A 57 -5.25 -14.12 -15.68
N ASP A 58 -4.25 -13.32 -15.33
CA ASP A 58 -3.96 -12.03 -15.95
C ASP A 58 -2.46 -11.89 -16.22
N THR A 59 -2.05 -12.05 -17.47
CA THR A 59 -0.64 -11.93 -17.87
C THR A 59 -0.09 -10.51 -17.73
N GLY A 60 -0.95 -9.50 -17.57
CA GLY A 60 -0.57 -8.12 -17.28
C GLY A 60 -0.32 -7.86 -15.79
N PHE A 61 -0.66 -8.81 -14.91
CA PHE A 61 -0.48 -8.68 -13.47
C PHE A 61 0.95 -9.03 -13.04
N THR A 62 1.56 -8.15 -12.25
CA THR A 62 2.83 -8.36 -11.56
C THR A 62 2.63 -8.16 -10.07
N ARG A 63 2.96 -9.16 -9.25
CA ARG A 63 2.88 -9.03 -7.79
C ARG A 63 4.12 -8.39 -7.18
N GLU A 64 3.93 -7.83 -5.99
CA GLU A 64 5.03 -7.38 -5.10
C GLU A 64 5.98 -6.34 -5.75
N VAL A 65 5.43 -5.40 -6.51
CA VAL A 65 6.20 -4.40 -7.25
C VAL A 65 6.76 -3.32 -6.33
N GLN A 66 8.08 -3.12 -6.36
CA GLN A 66 8.74 -2.04 -5.63
C GLN A 66 8.51 -0.70 -6.33
N LEU A 67 8.07 0.29 -5.57
CA LEU A 67 8.03 1.69 -5.96
C LEU A 67 8.94 2.50 -5.06
N GLU A 68 9.62 3.48 -5.64
CA GLU A 68 10.51 4.36 -4.91
C GLU A 68 10.48 5.76 -5.49
N ILE A 69 10.56 6.75 -4.61
CA ILE A 69 10.83 8.12 -4.99
C ILE A 69 11.89 8.73 -4.07
N THR A 70 12.62 9.68 -4.64
CA THR A 70 13.55 10.54 -3.89
C THR A 70 13.18 12.01 -4.09
N ARG A 71 13.17 12.76 -2.99
CA ARG A 71 12.87 14.21 -2.97
C ARG A 71 13.88 14.94 -2.10
N VAL A 72 14.06 16.21 -2.41
CA VAL A 72 14.71 17.15 -1.50
C VAL A 72 13.61 17.94 -0.80
N ILE A 73 13.55 17.87 0.53
CA ILE A 73 12.58 18.61 1.36
C ILE A 73 13.37 19.31 2.46
N ASP A 74 13.31 20.64 2.52
CA ASP A 74 14.05 21.45 3.51
C ASP A 74 15.55 21.10 3.62
N GLY A 75 16.17 20.78 2.48
CA GLY A 75 17.59 20.39 2.39
C GLY A 75 17.90 18.94 2.78
N TRP A 76 16.88 18.12 3.06
CA TRP A 76 17.00 16.68 3.30
C TRP A 76 16.75 15.87 2.05
N THR A 77 17.59 14.86 1.80
CA THR A 77 17.32 13.83 0.79
C THR A 77 16.39 12.79 1.39
N VAL A 78 15.11 12.86 1.02
CA VAL A 78 14.04 11.99 1.50
C VAL A 78 13.75 10.91 0.47
N ARG A 79 14.00 9.65 0.84
CA ARG A 79 13.66 8.45 0.06
C ARG A 79 12.42 7.80 0.64
N ILE A 80 11.37 7.71 -0.16
CA ILE A 80 10.11 7.02 0.19
C ILE A 80 10.01 5.78 -0.69
N GLN A 81 9.89 4.61 -0.07
CA GLN A 81 9.78 3.34 -0.77
C GLN A 81 8.56 2.54 -0.32
N GLY A 82 8.02 1.72 -1.19
CA GLY A 82 6.97 0.79 -0.79
C GLY A 82 6.80 -0.32 -1.81
N ARG A 83 6.00 -1.30 -1.42
CA ARG A 83 5.78 -2.49 -2.21
C ARG A 83 4.28 -2.63 -2.44
N VAL A 84 3.87 -2.47 -3.69
CA VAL A 84 2.51 -2.68 -4.13
C VAL A 84 2.24 -4.19 -4.18
N ASP A 85 1.09 -4.64 -3.69
CA ASP A 85 0.75 -6.06 -3.72
C ASP A 85 0.51 -6.59 -5.14
N GLY A 86 -0.11 -5.78 -6.01
CA GLY A 86 -0.32 -6.10 -7.41
C GLY A 86 -0.32 -4.88 -8.33
N LEU A 87 0.27 -5.02 -9.52
CA LEU A 87 0.27 -4.00 -10.57
C LEU A 87 -0.16 -4.63 -11.89
N VAL A 88 -1.23 -4.11 -12.50
CA VAL A 88 -1.73 -4.58 -13.80
C VAL A 88 -1.43 -3.55 -14.88
N ASP A 89 -0.80 -3.99 -15.96
CA ASP A 89 -0.75 -3.24 -17.22
C ASP A 89 -1.95 -3.61 -18.10
N ALA A 90 -2.90 -2.69 -18.26
CA ALA A 90 -4.08 -2.86 -19.10
C ALA A 90 -3.99 -2.05 -20.40
N GLY A 91 -2.80 -1.89 -20.98
CA GLY A 91 -2.64 -1.32 -22.33
C GLY A 91 -2.99 0.17 -22.40
N GLY A 92 -2.40 0.97 -21.51
CA GLY A 92 -2.62 2.43 -21.42
C GLY A 92 -3.28 2.88 -20.11
N GLN A 93 -3.68 1.92 -19.28
CA GLN A 93 -4.09 2.13 -17.90
C GLN A 93 -3.33 1.19 -16.98
N TRP A 94 -2.75 1.75 -15.92
CA TRP A 94 -2.16 0.98 -14.82
C TRP A 94 -3.16 0.85 -13.68
N ILE A 95 -3.27 -0.36 -13.14
CA ILE A 95 -4.12 -0.64 -11.99
C ILE A 95 -3.24 -1.11 -10.84
N VAL A 96 -3.28 -0.37 -9.74
CA VAL A 96 -2.58 -0.69 -8.50
C VAL A 96 -3.58 -1.43 -7.60
N GLU A 97 -3.27 -2.67 -7.25
CA GLU A 97 -4.03 -3.48 -6.31
C GLU A 97 -3.31 -3.51 -4.96
N GLU A 98 -4.01 -3.07 -3.91
CA GLU A 98 -3.59 -3.20 -2.52
C GLU A 98 -4.51 -4.23 -1.84
N VAL A 99 -3.91 -5.33 -1.38
CA VAL A 99 -4.66 -6.49 -0.86
C VAL A 99 -4.72 -6.40 0.65
N LYS A 100 -5.87 -6.71 1.24
CA LYS A 100 -6.08 -6.71 2.69
C LYS A 100 -6.84 -7.95 3.12
N SER A 101 -6.20 -8.78 3.94
CA SER A 101 -6.89 -9.88 4.60
C SER A 101 -7.87 -9.34 5.66
N THR A 102 -9.10 -9.87 5.66
CA THR A 102 -10.14 -9.47 6.62
C THR A 102 -10.71 -10.68 7.35
N ALA A 103 -11.09 -10.47 8.62
CA ALA A 103 -11.84 -11.44 9.41
C ALA A 103 -13.35 -11.11 9.46
N LEU A 104 -13.78 -10.04 8.76
CA LEU A 104 -15.19 -9.73 8.61
C LEU A 104 -15.87 -10.82 7.78
N ASP A 105 -17.06 -11.24 8.21
CA ASP A 105 -17.91 -12.08 7.37
C ASP A 105 -18.41 -11.28 6.15
N ALA A 106 -18.94 -11.99 5.15
CA ALA A 106 -19.38 -11.41 3.89
C ALA A 106 -20.44 -10.30 4.08
N SER A 107 -21.35 -10.46 5.05
CA SER A 107 -22.41 -9.47 5.29
C SER A 107 -21.85 -8.16 5.85
N ARG A 108 -20.89 -8.25 6.78
CA ARG A 108 -20.22 -7.09 7.37
C ARG A 108 -19.31 -6.41 6.38
N LEU A 109 -18.57 -7.17 5.57
CA LEU A 109 -17.70 -6.60 4.54
C LEU A 109 -18.53 -5.84 3.48
N HIS A 110 -19.64 -6.42 3.03
CA HIS A 110 -20.57 -5.76 2.09
C HIS A 110 -21.21 -4.49 2.67
N ALA A 111 -21.31 -4.38 3.99
CA ALA A 111 -21.83 -3.19 4.65
C ALA A 111 -20.80 -2.05 4.76
N THR A 112 -19.56 -2.26 4.32
CA THR A 112 -18.51 -1.22 4.28
C THR A 112 -18.34 -0.63 2.88
N ASP A 113 -17.82 0.60 2.83
CA ASP A 113 -17.40 1.27 1.60
C ASP A 113 -15.98 1.85 1.78
N VAL A 114 -15.41 2.42 0.72
CA VAL A 114 -14.05 3.00 0.68
C VAL A 114 -13.75 3.93 1.86
N PRO A 115 -14.65 4.83 2.32
CA PRO A 115 -14.38 5.72 3.45
C PRO A 115 -14.18 5.01 4.79
N ASP A 116 -14.63 3.76 4.94
CA ASP A 116 -14.44 2.98 6.18
C ASP A 116 -13.01 2.48 6.35
N TRP A 117 -12.16 2.64 5.31
CA TRP A 117 -10.78 2.14 5.26
C TRP A 117 -9.74 3.23 4.96
N PRO A 118 -9.74 4.35 5.71
CA PRO A 118 -8.98 5.56 5.35
C PRO A 118 -7.47 5.31 5.23
N GLU A 119 -6.87 4.54 6.13
CA GLU A 119 -5.43 4.22 6.07
C GLU A 119 -5.05 3.45 4.80
N TYR A 120 -5.93 2.56 4.33
CA TYR A 120 -5.69 1.75 3.14
C TYR A 120 -5.86 2.60 1.88
N VAL A 121 -6.82 3.53 1.90
CA VAL A 121 -6.99 4.54 0.86
C VAL A 121 -5.76 5.44 0.77
N GLU A 122 -5.29 6.00 1.88
CA GLU A 122 -4.12 6.87 1.90
C GLU A 122 -2.85 6.15 1.39
N GLN A 123 -2.63 4.90 1.82
CA GLN A 123 -1.53 4.08 1.30
C GLN A 123 -1.63 3.90 -0.22
N LEU A 124 -2.82 3.57 -0.73
CA LEU A 124 -3.08 3.38 -2.15
C LEU A 124 -2.91 4.68 -2.95
N GLU A 125 -3.38 5.81 -2.43
CA GLU A 125 -3.23 7.12 -3.05
C GLU A 125 -1.75 7.52 -3.20
N ILE A 126 -0.91 7.24 -2.20
CA ILE A 126 0.53 7.47 -2.30
C ILE A 126 1.13 6.62 -3.44
N TYR A 127 0.76 5.35 -3.55
CA TYR A 127 1.23 4.51 -4.65
C TYR A 127 0.76 5.00 -6.02
N LEU A 128 -0.50 5.43 -6.14
CA LEU A 128 -1.01 6.03 -7.37
C LEU A 128 -0.23 7.28 -7.75
N TRP A 129 0.07 8.14 -6.78
CA TRP A 129 0.88 9.35 -7.02
C TRP A 129 2.31 9.01 -7.44
N MET A 130 2.98 8.06 -6.76
CA MET A 130 4.33 7.60 -7.14
C MET A 130 4.32 7.09 -8.59
N LEU A 131 3.36 6.22 -8.94
CA LEU A 131 3.27 5.63 -10.26
C LEU A 131 2.94 6.65 -11.35
N LYS A 132 2.00 7.57 -11.08
CA LYS A 132 1.60 8.63 -12.02
C LYS A 132 2.76 9.58 -12.31
N ARG A 133 3.63 9.81 -11.33
CA ARG A 133 4.82 10.62 -11.53
C ARG A 133 5.80 9.96 -12.50
N ASP A 134 6.07 8.67 -12.32
CA ASP A 134 6.98 7.93 -13.19
C ASP A 134 6.38 7.69 -14.58
N ARG A 135 5.05 7.69 -14.68
CA ARG A 135 4.28 7.48 -15.92
C ARG A 135 3.25 8.58 -16.15
N PRO A 136 3.65 9.83 -16.48
CA PRO A 136 2.74 10.98 -16.54
C PRO A 136 1.62 10.84 -17.56
N ALA A 137 1.87 10.18 -18.70
CA ALA A 137 0.90 10.01 -19.78
C ALA A 137 -0.14 8.91 -19.50
N SER A 138 0.12 7.99 -18.56
CA SER A 138 -0.75 6.85 -18.32
C SER A 138 -1.92 7.19 -17.39
N ARG A 139 -3.06 6.53 -17.58
CA ARG A 139 -4.13 6.54 -16.57
C ARG A 139 -3.72 5.61 -15.44
N VAL A 140 -3.93 6.03 -14.19
CA VAL A 140 -3.69 5.19 -13.01
C VAL A 140 -4.99 5.02 -12.25
N ARG A 141 -5.26 3.83 -11.76
CA ARG A 141 -6.44 3.51 -10.93
C ARG A 141 -6.03 2.62 -9.77
N GLY A 142 -6.57 2.88 -8.59
CA GLY A 142 -6.40 2.02 -7.43
C GLY A 142 -7.56 1.02 -7.27
N ARG A 143 -7.26 -0.14 -6.71
CA ARG A 143 -8.23 -1.12 -6.20
C ARG A 143 -7.80 -1.56 -4.81
N LEU A 144 -8.69 -1.40 -3.84
CA LEU A 144 -8.60 -2.12 -2.57
C LEU A 144 -9.24 -3.49 -2.78
N VAL A 145 -8.49 -4.55 -2.47
CA VAL A 145 -8.96 -5.93 -2.61
C VAL A 145 -8.99 -6.56 -1.23
N PHE A 146 -10.17 -7.01 -0.80
CA PHE A 146 -10.31 -7.72 0.46
C PHE A 146 -10.39 -9.22 0.21
N VAL A 147 -9.60 -9.98 0.99
CA VAL A 147 -9.45 -11.44 0.89
C VAL A 147 -9.65 -12.13 2.23
#